data_AF-A0A2I0AGK4-F1
#
_entry.id   AF-A0A2I0AGK4-F1
#
_cell.length_a   1.000
_cell.length_b   1.000
_cell.length_c   1.000
_cell.angle_alpha   90.00
_cell.angle_beta   90.00
_cell.angle_gamma   90.00
#
_symmetry.space_group_name_H-M   'P 1'
#
loop_
_entity.id
_entity.type
_entity.pdbx_description
1 polymer ?
#
loop_
_entity_poly.entity_id
_entity_poly.type
_entity_poly.pdbx_seq_one_letter_code
_entity_poly.pdbx_strand_id
1 'polypeptide(L)' 'MALLLFVPFLLQRAPLACAAVPVEVTVVVDSKGGGNFTSVQQAIDFIPDDNQRWTKIHITAGVYT' A
#
# COMPACT_ATOMS: atom_id res chain seq x y z
N MET A 1 13.23 -20.69 -45.33
CA MET A 1 13.52 -21.04 -43.92
C MET A 1 13.35 -19.79 -43.04
N ALA A 2 12.13 -19.26 -42.98
CA ALA A 2 11.80 -18.01 -42.26
C ALA A 2 10.52 -18.15 -41.43
N LEU A 3 10.16 -19.39 -41.05
CA LEU A 3 8.94 -19.70 -40.30
C LEU A 3 9.23 -20.34 -38.93
N LEU A 4 10.48 -20.31 -38.48
CA LEU A 4 10.91 -20.87 -37.18
C LEU A 4 11.29 -19.81 -36.15
N LEU A 5 11.28 -18.53 -36.51
CA LEU A 5 11.63 -17.43 -35.60
C LEU A 5 10.42 -16.71 -34.98
N PHE A 6 9.18 -17.04 -35.39
CA PHE A 6 7.97 -16.34 -34.92
C PHE A 6 7.19 -17.07 -33.82
N VAL A 7 7.55 -18.32 -33.50
CA VAL A 7 6.87 -19.10 -32.46
C VAL A 7 7.21 -18.68 -31.01
N PRO A 8 8.40 -18.14 -30.65
CA PRO A 8 8.66 -17.78 -29.26
C PRO A 8 7.98 -16.45 -28.84
N PHE A 9 7.45 -15.67 -29.78
CA PHE A 9 6.76 -14.41 -29.49
C PHE A 9 5.34 -14.61 -28.94
N LEU A 10 4.71 -15.76 -29.23
CA LEU A 10 3.34 -16.08 -28.79
C LEU A 10 3.25 -16.70 -27.39
N LEU A 11 4.39 -16.94 -26.73
CA LEU A 11 4.45 -17.47 -25.36
C LEU A 11 4.74 -16.40 -24.28
N GLN A 12 4.77 -15.11 -24.63
CA GLN A 12 4.87 -14.03 -23.63
C GLN A 12 3.50 -13.75 -22.99
N ARG A 13 2.93 -14.75 -22.31
CA ARG A 13 1.91 -14.46 -21.28
C ARG A 13 2.66 -13.90 -20.08
N ALA A 14 2.85 -12.59 -20.05
CA ALA A 14 3.23 -11.93 -18.81
C ALA A 14 2.18 -12.33 -17.76
N PRO A 15 2.57 -12.78 -16.56
CA PRO A 15 1.60 -12.92 -15.49
C PRO A 15 0.97 -11.54 -15.29
N LEU A 16 -0.34 -11.50 -15.04
CA LEU A 16 -0.97 -10.32 -14.46
C LEU A 16 -0.27 -10.11 -13.12
N ALA A 17 0.81 -9.34 -13.11
CA ALA A 17 1.42 -8.91 -11.88
C ALA A 17 0.36 -8.04 -11.22
N CYS A 18 -0.21 -8.52 -10.10
CA CYS A 18 -0.91 -7.65 -9.17
C CYS A 18 0.12 -6.62 -8.72
N ALA A 19 0.21 -5.50 -9.43
CA ALA A 19 1.05 -4.39 -9.05
C ALA A 19 0.50 -3.89 -7.71
N ALA A 20 1.19 -4.23 -6.62
CA ALA A 20 0.90 -3.67 -5.32
C ALA A 20 1.05 -2.16 -5.46
N VAL A 21 -0.02 -1.42 -5.14
CA VAL A 21 0.07 0.03 -5.20
C VAL A 21 1.04 0.48 -4.10
N PRO A 22 2.09 1.25 -4.43
CA PRO A 22 3.08 1.62 -3.44
C PRO A 22 2.42 2.48 -2.36
N VAL A 23 2.53 2.05 -1.11
CA VAL A 23 2.15 2.87 0.05
C VAL A 23 3.23 3.90 0.25
N GLU A 24 2.86 5.18 0.16
CA GLU A 24 3.81 6.28 0.23
C GLU A 24 4.08 6.72 1.67
N VAL A 25 3.06 6.63 2.54
CA VAL A 25 3.16 7.00 3.95
C VAL A 25 2.59 5.89 4.82
N THR A 26 3.31 5.49 5.87
CA THR A 26 2.79 4.62 6.92
C THR A 26 2.88 5.33 8.26
N VAL A 27 1.76 5.47 8.96
CA VAL A 27 1.68 6.02 10.32
C VAL A 27 1.26 4.92 11.29
N VAL A 28 1.86 4.89 12.47
CA VAL A 28 1.56 3.91 13.52
C VAL A 28 0.71 4.57 14.61
N VAL A 29 -0.39 3.92 14.98
CA VAL A 29 -1.24 4.31 16.10
C VAL A 29 -1.02 3.32 17.22
N ASP A 30 -0.63 3.81 18.40
CA ASP A 30 -0.42 2.99 19.58
C ASP A 30 -1.00 3.69 20.81
N SER A 31 -2.04 3.08 21.38
CA SER A 31 -2.71 3.54 22.62
C SER A 31 -1.77 3.75 23.80
N LYS A 32 -0.61 3.09 23.83
CA LYS A 32 0.41 3.19 24.90
C LYS A 32 1.49 4.24 24.60
N GLY A 33 1.42 4.91 23.46
CA GLY A 33 2.33 6.00 23.09
C GLY A 33 3.63 5.57 22.39
N GLY A 34 3.74 4.32 21.94
CA GLY A 34 4.90 3.84 21.17
C GLY A 34 4.85 4.16 19.67
N GLY A 35 3.75 4.73 19.18
CA GLY A 35 3.51 5.07 17.78
C GLY A 35 3.57 6.57 17.49
N ASN A 36 3.21 6.97 16.27
CA ASN A 36 3.08 8.37 15.88
C ASN A 36 1.91 9.07 16.59
N PHE A 37 0.82 8.33 16.84
CA PHE A 37 -0.40 8.84 17.48
C PHE A 37 -0.88 7.87 18.56
N THR A 38 -1.61 8.39 19.56
CA THR A 38 -2.24 7.58 20.60
C THR A 38 -3.72 7.28 20.32
N SER A 39 -4.33 7.99 19.37
CA SER A 39 -5.72 7.80 18.97
C SER A 39 -5.84 7.61 17.46
N VAL A 40 -6.89 6.88 17.04
CA VAL A 40 -7.19 6.68 15.63
C VAL A 40 -7.63 7.99 14.97
N GLN A 41 -8.39 8.83 15.67
CA GLN A 41 -8.88 10.09 15.12
C GLN A 41 -7.74 11.04 14.76
N GLN A 42 -6.73 11.18 15.62
CA GLN A 42 -5.56 12.01 15.30
C GLN A 42 -4.82 11.54 14.04
N ALA A 43 -4.76 10.22 13.81
CA ALA A 43 -4.13 9.67 12.61
C ALA A 43 -4.97 9.92 11.35
N ILE A 44 -6.31 9.99 11.48
CA ILE A 44 -7.23 10.38 10.39
C ILE A 44 -7.08 11.87 10.11
N ASP A 45 -7.13 12.71 11.13
CA ASP A 45 -7.03 14.18 11.03
C ASP A 45 -5.67 14.65 10.48
N PHE A 46 -4.64 13.80 10.60
CA PHE A 46 -3.32 14.04 10.01
C PHE A 46 -3.31 13.92 8.48
N ILE A 47 -4.26 13.18 7.89
CA ILE A 47 -4.31 13.00 6.44
C ILE A 47 -4.86 14.29 5.81
N PRO A 48 -4.13 14.91 4.86
CA PRO A 48 -4.60 16.13 4.21
C PRO A 48 -5.82 15.86 3.34
N ASP A 49 -6.68 16.88 3.20
CA ASP A 49 -7.75 16.87 2.20
C ASP A 49 -7.18 16.62 0.79
N ASP A 50 -7.98 16.00 -0.07
CA ASP A 50 -7.61 15.64 -1.46
C ASP A 50 -6.35 14.77 -1.60
N ASN A 51 -6.05 13.95 -0.59
CA ASN A 51 -4.87 13.08 -0.60
C ASN A 51 -4.85 12.13 -1.82
N GLN A 52 -3.91 12.36 -2.73
CA GLN A 52 -3.67 11.53 -3.93
C GLN A 52 -2.70 10.37 -3.69
N ARG A 53 -2.23 10.18 -2.45
CA ARG A 53 -1.18 9.23 -2.09
C ARG A 53 -1.73 8.13 -1.20
N TRP A 54 -1.28 6.89 -1.39
CA TRP A 54 -1.68 5.80 -0.50
C TRP A 54 -1.04 5.98 0.87
N THR A 55 -1.88 6.31 1.86
CA THR A 55 -1.48 6.42 3.27
C THR A 55 -2.04 5.23 4.03
N LYS A 56 -1.15 4.48 4.70
CA LYS A 56 -1.51 3.36 5.57
C LYS A 56 -1.49 3.79 7.03
N ILE A 57 -2.61 3.64 7.71
CA ILE A 57 -2.70 3.73 9.17
C ILE A 57 -2.54 2.32 9.74
N HIS A 58 -1.45 2.07 10.48
CA HIS A 58 -1.21 0.81 11.17
C HIS A 58 -1.57 0.97 12.65
N ILE A 59 -2.66 0.33 13.06
CA ILE A 59 -3.14 0.35 14.45
C ILE A 59 -2.53 -0.85 15.19
N THR A 60 -1.78 -0.60 16.26
CA THR A 60 -1.28 -1.68 17.13
C THR A 60 -2.40 -2.24 18.00
N ALA A 61 -2.24 -3.47 18.50
CA ALA A 61 -3.27 -4.11 19.31
C ALA A 61 -3.53 -3.34 20.62
N GLY A 62 -4.81 -3.04 20.88
CA GLY A 62 -5.23 -2.29 22.06
C GLY A 62 -6.71 -1.90 21.99
N VAL A 63 -7.17 -1.21 23.04
CA VAL A 63 -8.50 -0.58 23.07
C VAL A 63 -8.30 0.91 22.85
N TYR A 64 -9.03 1.47 21.90
CA TYR A 64 -8.98 2.89 21.53
C TYR A 64 -10.33 3.52 21.85
N THR A 65 -10.30 4.61 22.60
CA THR A 65 -11.48 5.39 23.03
C THR A 65 -11.45 6.78 22.42
#